data_AF-A0A5C6BCW1-F1
#
_entry.id   AF-A0A5C6BCW1-F1
#
_cell.length_a   1.000
_cell.length_b   1.000
_cell.length_c   1.000
_cell.angle_alpha   90.00
_cell.angle_beta   90.00
_cell.angle_gamma   90.00
#
_symmetry.space_group_name_H-M   'P 1'
#
loop_
_entity.id
_entity.type
_entity.pdbx_description
1 polymer ?
#
loop_
_entity_poly.entity_id
_entity_poly.type
_entity_poly.pdbx_seq_one_letter_code
_entity_poly.pdbx_strand_id
1 'polypeptide(L)'
;MNLLQYTVPSGLPCYGDWDFAMHPGTFRFPVCDLRDAFRAGLEYSSKYAPMWSKKSGIYRDHLNSMTILEWLESLDATGDPVTVYSEQVPDLFWTTAASLIYGGKFTDVICPECTRLYIPADTRKLYWTYGSGLAADGGHRLVCPHDHTLYSMMEWNS
;
A
#
# COMPACT_ATOMS: atom_id res chain seq x y z
N MET A 1 -7.51 -16.39 11.09
CA MET A 1 -6.65 -15.61 10.18
C MET A 1 -6.98 -14.15 10.46
N ASN A 2 -6.01 -13.39 10.94
CA ASN A 2 -6.22 -12.00 11.33
C ASN A 2 -6.06 -11.12 10.09
N LEU A 3 -7.01 -10.22 9.89
CA LEU A 3 -7.02 -9.30 8.75
C LEU A 3 -6.73 -7.88 9.21
N LEU A 4 -5.93 -7.13 8.46
CA LEU A 4 -5.82 -5.69 8.60
C LEU A 4 -6.76 -5.02 7.60
N GLN A 5 -7.68 -4.18 8.09
CA GLN A 5 -8.48 -3.27 7.27
C GLN A 5 -7.79 -1.92 7.16
N TYR A 6 -7.38 -1.54 5.95
CA TYR A 6 -6.59 -0.33 5.66
C TYR A 6 -7.20 0.46 4.50
N THR A 7 -7.37 1.76 4.67
CA THR A 7 -7.83 2.65 3.59
C THR A 7 -6.64 3.40 3.01
N VAL A 8 -6.50 3.34 1.68
CA VAL A 8 -5.45 4.08 0.97
C VAL A 8 -5.61 5.58 1.25
N PRO A 9 -4.51 6.33 1.47
CA PRO A 9 -4.59 7.76 1.72
C PRO A 9 -5.17 8.49 0.51
N SER A 10 -6.07 9.46 0.73
CA SER A 10 -6.74 10.24 -0.33
C SER A 10 -5.97 11.49 -0.76
N GLY A 11 -5.05 11.98 0.08
CA GLY A 11 -4.43 13.30 -0.05
C GLY A 11 -2.97 13.28 -0.48
N LEU A 12 -2.49 12.25 -1.18
CA LEU A 12 -1.12 12.26 -1.69
C LEU A 12 -0.99 13.36 -2.77
N PRO A 13 -0.01 14.28 -2.68
CA PRO A 13 0.11 15.39 -3.62
C PRO A 13 0.17 14.96 -5.09
N CYS A 14 0.74 13.79 -5.38
CA CYS A 14 0.85 13.26 -6.74
C CYS A 14 -0.49 12.89 -7.38
N TYR A 15 -1.56 12.68 -6.61
CA TYR A 15 -2.85 12.25 -7.15
C TYR A 15 -3.58 13.36 -7.92
N GLY A 16 -3.28 14.63 -7.65
CA GLY A 16 -3.94 15.76 -8.31
C GLY A 16 -3.50 15.99 -9.75
N ASP A 17 -2.34 15.45 -10.15
CA ASP A 17 -1.73 15.69 -11.46
C ASP A 17 -2.09 14.62 -12.50
N TRP A 18 -2.82 13.57 -12.11
CA TRP A 18 -3.13 12.44 -12.98
C TRP A 18 -4.39 12.68 -13.82
N ASP A 19 -4.47 12.01 -14.97
CA ASP A 19 -5.62 12.06 -15.91
C ASP A 19 -6.83 11.23 -15.43
N PHE A 20 -6.79 10.73 -14.19
CA PHE A 20 -7.86 9.99 -13.55
C PHE A 20 -8.02 10.38 -12.08
N ALA A 21 -9.25 10.24 -11.59
CA ALA A 21 -9.55 10.44 -10.18
C ALA A 21 -9.17 9.21 -9.35
N MET A 22 -8.67 9.48 -8.13
CA MET A 22 -8.48 8.47 -7.09
C MET A 22 -9.74 8.36 -6.23
N HIS A 23 -10.19 7.13 -6.00
CA HIS A 23 -11.30 6.75 -5.13
C HIS A 23 -10.79 5.73 -4.09
N PRO A 24 -10.05 6.18 -3.07
CA PRO A 24 -9.19 5.31 -2.27
C PRO A 24 -9.96 4.15 -1.64
N GLY A 25 -9.54 2.94 -2.00
CA GLY A 25 -10.18 1.72 -1.53
C GLY A 25 -9.83 1.40 -0.08
N THR A 26 -10.75 0.77 0.62
CA THR A 26 -10.49 0.12 1.90
C THR A 26 -10.22 -1.35 1.67
N PHE A 27 -8.96 -1.76 1.80
CA PHE A 27 -8.50 -3.13 1.57
C PHE A 27 -8.47 -3.94 2.87
N ARG A 28 -8.71 -5.25 2.76
CA ARG A 28 -8.46 -6.21 3.82
C ARG A 28 -7.34 -7.16 3.44
N PHE A 29 -6.25 -7.13 4.19
CA PHE A 29 -5.08 -7.98 3.96
C PHE A 29 -4.94 -9.02 5.05
N PRO A 30 -4.54 -10.26 4.74
CA PRO A 30 -3.97 -11.15 5.74
C PRO A 30 -2.76 -10.47 6.41
N VAL A 31 -2.77 -10.39 7.74
CA VAL A 31 -1.66 -9.78 8.51
C VAL A 31 -0.33 -10.45 8.20
N CYS A 32 -0.33 -11.77 7.97
CA CYS A 32 0.87 -12.52 7.60
C CYS A 32 1.52 -12.02 6.31
N ASP A 33 0.74 -11.71 5.28
CA ASP A 33 1.26 -11.26 3.99
C ASP A 33 1.88 -9.86 4.10
N LEU A 34 1.25 -8.98 4.89
CA LEU A 34 1.80 -7.66 5.21
C LEU A 34 3.11 -7.78 6.00
N ARG A 35 3.13 -8.63 7.04
CA ARG A 35 4.32 -8.88 7.84
C ARG A 35 5.48 -9.34 6.97
N ASP A 36 5.23 -10.28 6.07
CA ASP A 36 6.26 -10.83 5.18
C ASP A 36 6.76 -9.76 4.19
N ALA A 37 5.88 -8.90 3.68
CA ALA A 37 6.27 -7.77 2.83
C ALA A 37 7.17 -6.75 3.58
N PHE A 38 6.79 -6.37 4.81
CA PHE A 38 7.60 -5.47 5.65
C PHE A 38 8.94 -6.09 6.03
N ARG A 39 8.95 -7.38 6.39
CA ARG A 39 10.18 -8.11 6.73
C ARG A 39 11.14 -8.15 5.55
N ALA A 40 10.65 -8.46 4.34
CA ALA A 40 11.47 -8.46 3.14
C ALA A 40 12.08 -7.07 2.83
N GLY A 41 11.28 -5.99 2.98
CA GLY A 41 11.76 -4.63 2.82
C GLY A 41 12.82 -4.23 3.87
N LEU A 42 12.64 -4.68 5.11
CA LEU A 42 13.61 -4.48 6.20
C LEU A 42 14.90 -5.26 5.97
N GLU A 43 14.85 -6.51 5.53
CA GLU A 43 16.05 -7.30 5.20
C GLU A 43 16.89 -6.65 4.11
N TYR A 44 16.23 -6.08 3.10
CA TYR A 44 16.92 -5.32 2.05
C TYR A 44 17.54 -4.03 2.60
N SER A 45 16.75 -3.20 3.30
CA SER A 45 17.19 -1.90 3.82
C SER A 45 18.27 -2.01 4.91
N SER A 46 18.23 -3.06 5.74
CA SER A 46 19.16 -3.24 6.86
C SER A 46 20.64 -3.31 6.44
N LYS A 47 20.91 -3.74 5.20
CA LYS A 47 22.27 -3.76 4.64
C LYS A 47 22.85 -2.35 4.47
N TYR A 48 21.99 -1.36 4.25
CA TYR A 48 22.36 0.01 3.93
C TYR A 48 22.06 0.99 5.07
N ALA A 49 21.14 0.64 5.97
CA ALA A 49 20.71 1.48 7.09
C ALA A 49 21.85 2.08 7.93
N PRO A 50 22.96 1.35 8.23
CA PRO A 50 24.09 1.93 8.95
C PRO A 50 24.80 3.08 8.23
N MET A 51 24.68 3.17 6.90
CA MET A 51 25.31 4.21 6.08
C MET A 51 24.42 5.43 5.87
N TRP A 52 23.14 5.36 6.25
CA TRP A 52 22.21 6.47 6.06
C TRP A 52 22.38 7.54 7.13
N SER A 53 22.22 8.80 6.71
CA SER A 53 22.11 9.91 7.65
C SER A 53 20.86 9.74 8.51
N LYS A 54 21.01 9.88 9.83
CA LYS A 54 19.88 9.83 10.78
C LYS A 54 18.83 10.92 10.54
N LYS A 55 19.17 11.96 9.78
CA LYS A 55 18.25 13.05 9.39
C LYS A 55 17.55 12.79 8.05
N SER A 56 17.92 11.73 7.33
CA SER A 56 17.33 11.42 6.03
C SER A 56 15.93 10.82 6.18
N GLY A 57 15.06 11.10 5.20
CA GLY A 57 13.74 10.47 5.12
C GLY A 57 13.83 8.94 5.04
N ILE A 58 14.80 8.42 4.28
CA ILE A 58 15.02 6.98 4.10
C ILE A 58 15.33 6.29 5.43
N TYR A 59 16.17 6.89 6.28
CA TYR A 59 16.43 6.33 7.62
C TYR A 59 15.18 6.35 8.51
N ARG A 60 14.38 7.42 8.43
CA ARG A 60 13.10 7.49 9.15
C ARG A 60 12.11 6.44 8.67
N ASP A 61 12.01 6.21 7.35
CA ASP A 61 11.11 5.21 6.78
C ASP A 61 11.52 3.78 7.18
N HIS A 62 12.83 3.53 7.32
CA HIS A 62 13.35 2.28 7.87
C HIS A 62 12.93 2.08 9.34
N LEU A 63 13.07 3.10 10.19
CA LEU A 63 12.59 3.02 11.58
C LEU A 63 11.07 2.82 11.66
N ASN A 64 10.31 3.55 10.84
CA ASN A 64 8.86 3.38 10.74
C ASN A 64 8.50 1.95 10.31
N SER A 65 9.23 1.37 9.36
CA SER A 65 9.02 -0.01 8.92
C SER A 65 9.27 -1.03 10.04
N MET A 66 10.28 -0.80 10.90
CA MET A 66 10.51 -1.62 12.10
C MET A 66 9.33 -1.54 13.07
N THR A 67 8.86 -0.32 13.38
CA THR A 67 7.71 -0.11 14.26
C THR A 67 6.43 -0.76 13.71
N ILE A 68 6.19 -0.66 12.40
CA ILE A 68 5.05 -1.30 11.75
C ILE A 68 5.16 -2.83 11.85
N LEU A 69 6.35 -3.39 11.63
CA LEU A 69 6.57 -4.83 11.72
C LEU A 69 6.26 -5.35 13.14
N GLU A 70 6.78 -4.68 14.17
CA GLU A 70 6.49 -5.01 15.57
C GLU A 70 4.98 -4.94 15.88
N TRP A 71 4.31 -3.90 15.36
CA TRP A 71 2.86 -3.77 15.50
C TRP A 71 2.11 -4.93 14.82
N LEU A 72 2.44 -5.26 13.58
CA LEU A 72 1.83 -6.39 12.86
C LEU A 72 2.06 -7.73 13.58
N GLU A 73 3.24 -7.94 14.15
CA GLU A 73 3.54 -9.13 14.97
C GLU A 73 2.72 -9.15 16.28
N SER A 74 2.40 -7.98 16.85
CA SER A 74 1.53 -7.90 18.03
C SER A 74 0.06 -8.21 17.73
N LEU A 75 -0.42 -7.97 16.51
CA LEU A 75 -1.82 -8.24 16.11
C LEU A 75 -2.15 -9.73 16.12
N ASP A 76 -1.16 -10.61 15.94
CA ASP A 76 -1.36 -12.05 16.06
C ASP A 76 -1.70 -12.45 17.51
N ALA A 77 -1.31 -11.64 18.50
CA ALA A 77 -1.54 -11.93 19.92
C ALA A 77 -2.91 -11.45 20.45
N THR A 78 -3.61 -10.54 19.76
CA THR A 78 -4.88 -9.99 20.26
C THR A 78 -6.07 -10.94 20.04
N GLY A 79 -5.95 -11.84 19.07
CA GLY A 79 -7.03 -12.78 18.69
C GLY A 79 -8.17 -12.14 17.91
N ASP A 80 -8.05 -10.86 17.53
CA ASP A 80 -9.07 -10.17 16.75
C ASP A 80 -9.07 -10.68 15.30
N PRO A 81 -10.24 -11.05 14.74
CA PRO A 81 -10.31 -11.54 13.37
C PRO A 81 -10.04 -10.43 12.34
N VAL A 82 -10.41 -9.19 12.66
CA VAL A 82 -10.19 -8.01 11.81
C VAL A 82 -9.77 -6.84 12.70
N THR A 83 -8.61 -6.27 12.40
CA THR A 83 -8.09 -5.06 13.02
C THR A 83 -8.25 -3.90 12.04
N VAL A 84 -8.83 -2.78 12.47
CA VAL A 84 -8.86 -1.55 11.68
C VAL A 84 -7.56 -0.80 11.90
N TYR A 85 -6.93 -0.33 10.83
CA TYR A 85 -5.73 0.51 10.90
C TYR A 85 -5.95 1.73 11.82
N SER A 86 -4.93 2.03 12.63
CA SER A 86 -4.91 3.18 13.54
C SER A 86 -3.91 4.21 13.06
N GLU A 87 -4.32 5.48 13.01
CA GLU A 87 -3.45 6.62 12.65
C GLU A 87 -2.29 6.84 13.64
N GLN A 88 -2.28 6.14 14.77
CA GLN A 88 -1.18 6.13 15.73
C GLN A 88 0.02 5.29 15.25
N VAL A 89 -0.20 4.41 14.27
CA VAL A 89 0.85 3.61 13.63
C VAL A 89 1.39 4.38 12.43
N PRO A 90 2.70 4.36 12.14
CA PRO A 90 3.22 4.99 10.93
C PRO A 90 2.56 4.43 9.66
N ASP A 91 2.23 5.29 8.69
CA ASP A 91 1.62 4.86 7.43
C ASP A 91 2.66 4.63 6.33
N LEU A 92 3.09 3.38 6.18
CA LEU A 92 3.85 2.92 5.00
C LEU A 92 3.14 1.77 4.27
N PHE A 93 1.87 1.52 4.60
CA PHE A 93 1.12 0.41 4.02
C PHE A 93 0.83 0.65 2.55
N TRP A 94 0.46 1.88 2.17
CA TRP A 94 0.15 2.21 0.78
C TRP A 94 1.33 1.98 -0.18
N THR A 95 2.57 2.13 0.25
CA THR A 95 3.75 1.79 -0.59
C THR A 95 4.14 0.34 -0.46
N THR A 96 4.23 -0.17 0.78
CA THR A 96 4.78 -1.52 1.04
C THR A 96 3.83 -2.62 0.54
N ALA A 97 2.52 -2.39 0.58
CA ALA A 97 1.52 -3.33 0.10
C ALA A 97 1.32 -3.30 -1.42
N ALA A 98 2.04 -2.46 -2.17
CA ALA A 98 1.83 -2.31 -3.61
C ALA A 98 1.91 -3.64 -4.38
N SER A 99 2.91 -4.46 -4.07
CA SER A 99 3.11 -5.78 -4.68
C SER A 99 1.99 -6.76 -4.29
N LEU A 100 1.43 -6.64 -3.08
CA LEU A 100 0.29 -7.43 -2.65
C LEU A 100 -0.98 -7.01 -3.39
N ILE A 101 -1.23 -5.70 -3.50
CA ILE A 101 -2.40 -5.15 -4.20
C ILE A 101 -2.38 -5.55 -5.67
N TYR A 102 -1.30 -5.28 -6.38
CA TYR A 102 -1.20 -5.62 -7.81
C TYR A 102 -1.06 -7.12 -8.07
N GLY A 103 -0.59 -7.89 -7.09
CA GLY A 103 -0.54 -9.35 -7.14
C GLY A 103 -1.86 -10.03 -6.74
N GLY A 104 -2.91 -9.26 -6.39
CA GLY A 104 -4.19 -9.81 -5.94
C GLY A 104 -4.15 -10.50 -4.57
N LYS A 105 -3.13 -10.21 -3.75
CA LYS A 105 -2.95 -10.76 -2.39
C LYS A 105 -3.66 -9.89 -1.34
N PHE A 106 -4.97 -9.79 -1.48
CA PHE A 106 -5.87 -9.20 -0.50
C PHE A 106 -7.17 -10.02 -0.47
N THR A 107 -7.88 -9.99 0.65
CA THR A 107 -9.15 -10.71 0.78
C THR A 107 -10.24 -10.01 -0.01
N ASP A 108 -10.37 -8.70 0.21
CA ASP A 108 -11.35 -7.86 -0.45
C ASP A 108 -10.96 -6.38 -0.41
N VAL A 109 -11.62 -5.59 -1.26
CA VAL A 109 -11.53 -4.13 -1.27
C VAL A 109 -12.93 -3.51 -1.36
N ILE A 110 -13.18 -2.50 -0.54
CA ILE A 110 -14.40 -1.68 -0.60
C ILE A 110 -14.12 -0.47 -1.49
N CYS A 111 -14.91 -0.32 -2.54
CA CYS A 111 -14.93 0.90 -3.35
C CYS A 111 -15.85 1.94 -2.69
N PRO A 112 -15.36 3.15 -2.38
CA PRO A 112 -16.16 4.16 -1.69
C PRO A 112 -17.34 4.66 -2.54
N GLU A 113 -17.15 4.78 -3.86
CA GLU A 113 -18.21 5.23 -4.78
C GLU A 113 -19.31 4.18 -4.98
N CYS A 114 -18.92 2.91 -5.12
CA CYS A 114 -19.89 1.83 -5.30
C CYS A 114 -20.53 1.40 -3.97
N THR A 115 -19.92 1.77 -2.83
CA THR A 115 -20.24 1.21 -1.50
C THR A 115 -20.30 -0.32 -1.49
N ARG A 116 -19.46 -0.95 -2.33
CA ARG A 116 -19.48 -2.40 -2.59
C ARG A 116 -18.10 -3.00 -2.39
N LEU A 117 -18.11 -4.22 -1.87
CA LEU A 117 -16.96 -5.09 -1.70
C LEU A 117 -16.68 -5.86 -2.99
N TYR A 118 -15.42 -5.86 -3.41
CA TYR A 118 -14.90 -6.59 -4.56
C TYR A 118 -13.78 -7.53 -4.12
N ILE A 119 -13.77 -8.75 -4.65
CA ILE A 119 -12.63 -9.66 -4.48
C ILE A 119 -11.56 -9.35 -5.55
N PRO A 120 -10.30 -9.80 -5.40
CA PRO A 120 -9.26 -9.53 -6.39
C PRO A 120 -9.66 -9.87 -7.83
N ALA A 121 -10.38 -10.97 -8.04
CA ALA A 121 -10.84 -11.40 -9.37
C ALA A 121 -11.84 -10.44 -10.05
N ASP A 122 -12.53 -9.59 -9.28
CA ASP A 122 -13.46 -8.58 -9.81
C ASP A 122 -12.73 -7.28 -10.21
N THR A 123 -11.49 -7.11 -9.77
CA THR A 123 -10.70 -5.90 -10.01
C THR A 123 -9.84 -6.04 -11.25
N ARG A 124 -9.45 -4.91 -11.84
CA ARG A 124 -8.53 -4.89 -12.98
C ARG A 124 -7.31 -4.05 -12.66
N LYS A 125 -6.14 -4.58 -13.02
CA LYS A 125 -4.89 -3.82 -13.05
C LYS A 125 -4.75 -3.17 -14.42
N LEU A 126 -4.65 -1.84 -14.44
CA LEU A 126 -4.43 -1.06 -15.66
C LEU A 126 -3.08 -0.36 -15.56
N TYR A 127 -2.40 -0.23 -16.70
CA TYR A 127 -1.23 0.63 -16.85
C TYR A 127 -1.68 2.01 -17.32
N TRP A 128 -1.02 3.06 -16.83
CA TRP A 128 -1.24 4.44 -17.24
C TRP A 128 0.11 5.11 -17.48
N THR A 129 0.15 6.12 -18.35
CA THR A 129 1.38 6.82 -18.74
C THR A 129 1.35 8.27 -18.28
N TYR A 130 2.45 8.79 -17.74
CA TYR A 130 2.54 10.18 -17.28
C TYR A 130 3.52 10.99 -18.14
N GLY A 131 3.01 11.66 -19.19
CA GLY A 131 3.74 12.67 -19.96
C GLY A 131 5.05 12.22 -20.66
N SER A 132 5.16 12.45 -21.96
CA SER A 132 6.43 12.24 -22.67
C SER A 132 7.48 13.27 -22.23
N GLY A 133 8.34 12.93 -21.27
CA GLY A 133 9.52 13.76 -20.94
C GLY A 133 9.97 13.85 -19.47
N LEU A 134 9.39 13.10 -18.53
CA LEU A 134 9.85 13.06 -17.13
C LEU A 134 10.29 11.64 -16.73
N ALA A 135 11.08 11.53 -15.65
CA ALA A 135 11.77 10.32 -15.16
C ALA A 135 10.86 9.15 -14.70
N ALA A 136 9.57 9.19 -15.01
CA ALA A 136 8.61 8.12 -14.75
C ALA A 136 7.73 7.95 -15.99
N ASP A 137 7.76 6.76 -16.59
CA ASP A 137 6.98 6.44 -17.79
C ASP A 137 5.47 6.32 -17.49
N GLY A 138 5.11 6.22 -16.20
CA GLY A 138 3.75 6.06 -15.74
C GLY A 138 3.67 5.17 -14.49
N GLY A 139 2.67 4.31 -14.44
CA GLY A 139 2.53 3.36 -13.35
C GLY A 139 1.34 2.44 -13.53
N HIS A 140 0.94 1.83 -12.43
CA HIS A 140 -0.22 0.97 -12.39
C HIS A 140 -1.33 1.58 -11.55
N ARG A 141 -2.55 1.18 -11.86
CA ARG A 141 -3.73 1.46 -11.08
C ARG A 141 -4.60 0.22 -10.96
N LEU A 142 -5.17 0.01 -9.78
CA LEU A 142 -6.19 -1.01 -9.53
C LEU A 142 -7.56 -0.35 -9.61
N VAL A 143 -8.43 -0.84 -10.50
CA VAL A 143 -9.77 -0.32 -10.69
C VAL A 143 -10.84 -1.35 -10.36
N CYS A 144 -11.99 -0.89 -9.90
CA CYS A 144 -13.18 -1.74 -9.74
C CYS A 144 -13.89 -1.98 -11.09
N PRO A 145 -14.96 -2.81 -11.15
CA PRO A 145 -15.76 -3.00 -12.36
C PRO A 145 -16.39 -1.74 -12.95
N HIS A 146 -16.52 -0.67 -12.17
CA HIS A 146 -17.05 0.63 -12.59
C HIS A 146 -15.96 1.67 -12.92
N ASP A 147 -14.72 1.23 -13.16
CA ASP A 147 -13.58 2.08 -13.52
C ASP A 147 -13.14 3.11 -12.46
N HIS A 148 -13.60 2.98 -11.20
CA HIS A 148 -13.07 3.78 -10.09
C HIS A 148 -11.68 3.30 -9.67
N THR A 149 -10.70 4.18 -9.66
CA THR A 149 -9.33 3.86 -9.24
C THR A 149 -9.22 3.73 -7.73
N LEU A 150 -9.10 2.50 -7.24
CA LEU A 150 -9.05 2.18 -5.81
C LEU A 150 -7.66 2.35 -5.21
N TYR A 151 -6.63 2.14 -6.02
CA TYR A 151 -5.23 2.24 -5.66
C TYR A 151 -4.42 2.57 -6.90
N SER A 152 -3.36 3.36 -6.76
CA SER A 152 -2.45 3.66 -7.85
C SER A 152 -1.08 3.99 -7.28
N MET A 153 -0.03 3.62 -8.01
CA MET A 153 1.34 3.90 -7.66
C MET A 153 2.14 4.11 -8.94
N MET A 154 2.90 5.20 -8.96
CA MET A 154 3.85 5.51 -10.03
C MET A 154 5.03 4.53 -9.96
N GLU A 155 5.46 4.04 -11.11
CA GLU A 155 6.70 3.28 -11.22
C GLU A 155 7.81 4.26 -11.62
N TRP A 156 8.83 4.36 -10.78
CA TRP A 156 10.03 5.12 -11.14
C TRP A 156 10.80 4.29 -12.15
N ASN A 157 11.21 4.92 -13.26
CA ASN A 157 12.09 4.27 -14.22
C ASN A 157 13.40 3.90 -13.51
N SER A 158 13.60 2.61 -13.28
CA SER A 158 14.83 2.04 -12.71
C SER A 158 15.93 1.93 -13.76
#